data_AF-A0A946IUZ8-F1
#
_entry.id   AF-A0A946IUZ8-F1
#
_cell.length_a   1.000
_cell.length_b   1.000
_cell.length_c   1.000
_cell.angle_alpha   90.00
_cell.angle_beta   90.00
_cell.angle_gamma   90.00
#
_symmetry.space_group_name_H-M   'P 1'
#
loop_
_entity.id
_entity.type
_entity.pdbx_description
1 polymer ?
#
loop_
_entity_poly.entity_id
_entity_poly.type
_entity_poly.pdbx_seq_one_letter_code
_entity_poly.pdbx_strand_id
1 'polypeptide(L)'
;MKKISHLFNLLCFKMGETIFPLFEPILKLAENKNPEVRRHFNQALLSLKKSKQAIALLNLNMVLSLKPNHFLARVFRGRIYVKEGQYRLASEDYLEANRISQYRFIHYDLYREYFKSVNNEFGKQSGPILKNFNEVFDSLHLNPGARDWEPDTGQEFQENLSLTETDDVVSFHDLALTPEEKEKFEVLGPISQQEVEEIDWDLLMDDLNS
;
A
#
# COMPACT_ATOMS: atom_id res chain seq x y z
N MET A 1 29.31 22.40 -3.39
CA MET A 1 27.92 22.56 -2.90
C MET A 1 27.08 21.29 -3.02
N LYS A 2 27.04 20.58 -4.17
CA LYS A 2 26.29 19.31 -4.32
C LYS A 2 26.66 18.21 -3.29
N LYS A 3 27.95 18.01 -2.98
CA LYS A 3 28.42 16.98 -2.03
C LYS A 3 27.93 17.16 -0.58
N ILE A 4 27.71 18.40 -0.11
CA ILE A 4 27.24 18.69 1.25
C ILE A 4 25.73 18.40 1.36
N SER A 5 24.97 18.73 0.31
CA SER A 5 23.56 18.34 0.19
C SER A 5 23.38 16.82 0.15
N HIS A 6 24.26 16.10 -0.54
CA HIS A 6 24.26 14.62 -0.54
C HIS A 6 24.51 14.04 0.86
N LEU A 7 25.50 14.55 1.59
CA LEU A 7 25.82 14.05 2.93
C LEU A 7 24.68 14.32 3.93
N PHE A 8 24.04 15.49 3.83
CA PHE A 8 22.89 15.87 4.66
C PHE A 8 21.66 15.00 4.36
N ASN A 9 21.34 14.78 3.08
CA ASN A 9 20.22 13.94 2.67
C ASN A 9 20.44 12.46 3.05
N LEU A 10 21.66 11.94 2.90
CA LEU A 10 22.03 10.60 3.34
C LEU A 10 21.93 10.45 4.87
N LEU A 11 22.33 11.48 5.61
CA LEU A 11 22.19 11.51 7.06
C LEU A 11 20.71 11.55 7.46
N CYS A 12 19.89 12.39 6.84
CA CYS A 12 18.44 12.42 7.06
C CYS A 12 17.76 11.10 6.70
N PHE A 13 18.23 10.40 5.67
CA PHE A 13 17.71 9.08 5.28
C PHE A 13 18.11 7.98 6.27
N LYS A 14 19.39 7.89 6.67
CA LYS A 14 19.84 6.92 7.70
C LYS A 14 19.21 7.19 9.06
N MET A 15 19.07 8.46 9.42
CA MET A 15 18.28 8.88 10.59
C MET A 15 16.81 8.50 10.39
N GLY A 16 16.29 8.64 9.17
CA GLY A 16 14.97 8.16 8.79
C GLY A 16 14.83 6.65 8.99
N GLU A 17 15.73 5.81 8.50
CA GLU A 17 15.65 4.34 8.64
C GLU A 17 15.68 3.91 10.11
N THR A 18 16.51 4.56 10.93
CA THR A 18 16.64 4.24 12.35
C THR A 18 15.48 4.79 13.19
N ILE A 19 14.92 5.94 12.83
CA ILE A 19 13.89 6.63 13.61
C ILE A 19 12.48 6.31 13.08
N PHE A 20 12.32 5.86 11.83
CA PHE A 20 11.04 5.53 11.25
C PHE A 20 10.24 4.53 12.09
N PRO A 21 10.81 3.41 12.59
CA PRO A 21 10.10 2.48 13.47
C PRO A 21 9.58 3.13 14.76
N LEU A 22 10.21 4.23 15.24
CA LEU A 22 9.73 4.99 16.40
C LEU A 22 8.53 5.88 16.06
N PHE A 23 8.46 6.40 14.83
CA PHE A 23 7.36 7.27 14.38
C PHE A 23 6.19 6.49 13.78
N GLU A 24 6.42 5.30 13.23
CA GLU A 24 5.40 4.50 12.56
C GLU A 24 4.16 4.27 13.44
N PRO A 25 4.27 3.91 14.74
CA PRO A 25 3.10 3.76 15.61
C PRO A 25 2.29 5.06 15.76
N ILE A 26 2.98 6.20 15.84
CA ILE A 26 2.35 7.53 15.97
C ILE A 26 1.59 7.88 14.70
N LEU A 27 2.18 7.60 13.52
CA LEU A 27 1.56 7.80 12.22
C LEU A 27 0.32 6.91 12.07
N LYS A 28 0.42 5.62 12.43
CA LYS A 28 -0.73 4.68 12.44
C LYS A 28 -1.85 5.19 13.34
N LEU A 29 -1.53 5.67 14.54
CA LEU A 29 -2.51 6.22 15.48
C LEU A 29 -3.20 7.47 14.92
N ALA A 30 -2.43 8.37 14.30
CA ALA A 30 -2.97 9.58 13.69
C ALA A 30 -3.89 9.27 12.49
N GLU A 31 -3.56 8.23 11.72
CA GLU A 31 -4.41 7.77 10.62
C GLU A 31 -5.73 7.20 11.11
N ASN A 32 -5.70 6.45 12.21
CA ASN A 32 -6.81 5.70 12.79
C ASN A 32 -7.46 6.40 14.01
N LYS A 33 -7.39 7.74 14.09
CA LYS A 33 -8.00 8.49 15.20
C LYS A 33 -9.53 8.42 15.21
N ASN A 34 -10.15 8.37 14.03
CA ASN A 34 -11.59 8.20 13.90
C ASN A 34 -11.96 6.72 14.21
N PRO A 35 -12.89 6.45 15.14
CA PRO A 35 -13.28 5.09 15.51
C PRO A 35 -13.77 4.22 14.33
N GLU A 36 -14.52 4.79 13.39
CA GLU A 36 -15.06 4.07 12.22
C GLU A 36 -13.95 3.70 11.24
N VAL A 37 -13.06 4.65 10.96
CA VAL A 37 -11.84 4.41 10.16
C VAL A 37 -11.03 3.28 10.78
N ARG A 38 -10.78 3.35 12.09
CA ARG A 38 -10.02 2.34 12.82
C ARG A 38 -10.69 0.97 12.80
N ARG A 39 -12.02 0.92 12.93
CA ARG A 39 -12.80 -0.33 12.90
C ARG A 39 -12.62 -1.03 11.56
N HIS A 40 -12.94 -0.34 10.46
CA HIS A 40 -12.81 -0.89 9.11
C HIS A 40 -11.36 -1.24 8.78
N PHE A 41 -10.40 -0.41 9.17
CA PHE A 41 -8.99 -0.71 8.94
C PHE A 41 -8.54 -1.97 9.67
N ASN A 42 -8.94 -2.16 10.94
CA ASN A 42 -8.64 -3.38 11.69
C ASN A 42 -9.33 -4.62 11.08
N GLN A 43 -10.57 -4.49 10.60
CA GLN A 43 -11.28 -5.56 9.89
C GLN A 43 -10.58 -5.93 8.57
N ALA A 44 -10.08 -4.94 7.82
CA ALA A 44 -9.30 -5.19 6.63
C ALA A 44 -8.02 -6.00 6.94
N LEU A 45 -7.27 -5.60 7.97
CA LEU A 45 -6.06 -6.31 8.40
C LEU A 45 -6.34 -7.75 8.84
N LEU A 46 -7.39 -7.96 9.62
CA LEU A 46 -7.82 -9.30 10.03
C LEU A 46 -8.22 -10.16 8.83
N SER A 47 -8.90 -9.57 7.85
CA SER A 47 -9.33 -10.26 6.64
C SER A 47 -8.15 -10.63 5.75
N LEU A 48 -7.15 -9.75 5.63
CA LEU A 48 -5.88 -10.04 4.96
C LEU A 48 -5.13 -11.21 5.60
N LYS A 49 -5.05 -11.24 6.95
CA LYS A 49 -4.48 -12.37 7.71
C LYS A 49 -5.23 -13.69 7.44
N LYS A 50 -6.54 -13.61 7.23
CA LYS A 50 -7.43 -14.75 6.95
C LYS A 50 -7.57 -15.07 5.47
N SER A 51 -6.76 -14.48 4.59
CA SER A 51 -6.84 -14.74 3.15
C SER A 51 -8.09 -14.20 2.45
N LYS A 52 -8.97 -13.50 3.16
CA LYS A 52 -10.26 -13.01 2.66
C LYS A 52 -10.10 -11.66 1.96
N GLN A 53 -9.59 -11.68 0.74
CA GLN A 53 -9.20 -10.48 0.02
C GLN A 53 -10.37 -9.60 -0.41
N ALA A 54 -11.51 -10.19 -0.80
CA ALA A 54 -12.71 -9.40 -1.15
C ALA A 54 -13.20 -8.57 0.05
N ILE A 55 -13.26 -9.19 1.23
CA ILE A 55 -13.66 -8.51 2.48
C ILE A 55 -12.61 -7.48 2.91
N ALA A 56 -11.33 -7.78 2.73
CA ALA A 56 -10.26 -6.82 2.96
C ALA A 56 -10.39 -5.59 2.05
N LEU A 57 -10.59 -5.78 0.75
CA LEU A 57 -10.78 -4.71 -0.21
C LEU A 57 -11.96 -3.84 0.17
N LEU A 58 -13.10 -4.46 0.49
CA LEU A 58 -14.31 -3.75 0.89
C LEU A 58 -14.05 -2.80 2.07
N ASN A 59 -13.42 -3.32 3.11
CA ASN A 59 -13.07 -2.54 4.30
C ASN A 59 -12.04 -1.45 3.99
N LEU A 60 -11.08 -1.69 3.10
CA LEU A 60 -10.10 -0.68 2.66
C LEU A 60 -10.77 0.44 1.86
N ASN A 61 -11.75 0.10 1.01
CA ASN A 61 -12.55 1.08 0.28
C ASN A 61 -13.35 1.95 1.27
N MET A 62 -13.94 1.35 2.31
CA MET A 62 -14.62 2.09 3.38
C MET A 62 -13.67 3.00 4.17
N VAL A 63 -12.44 2.55 4.45
CA VAL A 63 -11.43 3.42 5.07
C VAL A 63 -11.11 4.62 4.18
N LEU A 64 -11.00 4.40 2.87
CA LEU A 64 -10.65 5.46 1.91
C LEU A 64 -11.82 6.40 1.60
N SER A 65 -13.08 5.97 1.74
CA SER A 65 -14.22 6.86 1.67
C SER A 65 -14.28 7.78 2.90
N LEU A 66 -14.07 7.22 4.10
CA LEU A 66 -14.05 7.99 5.35
C LEU A 66 -12.80 8.88 5.49
N LYS A 67 -11.66 8.43 4.95
CA LYS A 67 -10.37 9.12 4.99
C LYS A 67 -9.60 8.93 3.67
N PRO A 68 -9.82 9.80 2.66
CA PRO A 68 -9.20 9.67 1.33
C PRO A 68 -7.66 9.64 1.32
N ASN A 69 -7.05 10.27 2.32
CA ASN A 69 -5.60 10.37 2.49
C ASN A 69 -5.04 9.33 3.48
N HIS A 70 -5.71 8.19 3.67
CA HIS A 70 -5.20 7.12 4.54
C HIS A 70 -4.09 6.34 3.83
N PHE A 71 -2.83 6.54 4.23
CA PHE A 71 -1.66 5.97 3.55
C PHE A 71 -1.70 4.45 3.51
N LEU A 72 -1.84 3.78 4.67
CA LEU A 72 -1.79 2.32 4.70
C LEU A 72 -2.96 1.66 3.96
N ALA A 73 -4.10 2.33 3.86
CA ALA A 73 -5.24 1.77 3.13
C ALA A 73 -4.96 1.77 1.61
N ARG A 74 -4.34 2.84 1.08
CA ARG A 74 -3.82 2.87 -0.30
C ARG A 74 -2.80 1.75 -0.52
N VAL A 75 -1.85 1.59 0.40
CA VAL A 75 -0.80 0.56 0.30
C VAL A 75 -1.39 -0.85 0.25
N PHE A 76 -2.23 -1.21 1.22
CA PHE A 76 -2.81 -2.55 1.26
C PHE A 76 -3.73 -2.81 0.08
N ARG A 77 -4.49 -1.79 -0.36
CA ARG A 77 -5.36 -1.93 -1.54
C ARG A 77 -4.55 -2.10 -2.81
N GLY A 78 -3.48 -1.31 -2.99
CA GLY A 78 -2.54 -1.46 -4.09
C GLY A 78 -1.95 -2.87 -4.16
N ARG A 79 -1.59 -3.47 -3.03
CA ARG A 79 -1.07 -4.85 -2.97
C ARG A 79 -2.09 -5.91 -3.35
N ILE A 80 -3.35 -5.75 -2.93
CA ILE A 80 -4.44 -6.62 -3.39
C ILE A 80 -4.54 -6.52 -4.91
N TYR A 81 -4.56 -5.31 -5.47
CA TYR A 81 -4.62 -5.12 -6.92
C TYR A 81 -3.42 -5.72 -7.67
N VAL A 82 -2.19 -5.64 -7.13
CA VAL A 82 -1.01 -6.30 -7.73
C VAL A 82 -1.20 -7.80 -7.82
N LYS A 83 -1.73 -8.42 -6.76
CA LYS A 83 -1.97 -9.88 -6.73
C LYS A 83 -3.03 -10.29 -7.73
N GLU A 84 -4.06 -9.47 -7.88
CA GLU A 84 -5.15 -9.70 -8.82
C GLU A 84 -4.83 -9.30 -10.27
N GLY A 85 -3.61 -8.84 -10.52
CA GLY A 85 -3.18 -8.43 -11.86
C GLY A 85 -3.80 -7.12 -12.34
N GLN A 86 -4.44 -6.36 -11.45
CA GLN A 86 -5.03 -5.05 -11.72
C GLN A 86 -3.99 -3.95 -11.57
N TYR A 87 -2.94 -4.03 -12.38
CA TYR A 87 -1.73 -3.26 -12.20
C TYR A 87 -1.92 -1.74 -12.37
N ARG A 88 -2.83 -1.30 -13.25
CA ARG A 88 -3.22 0.12 -13.35
C ARG A 88 -3.72 0.66 -12.02
N LEU A 89 -4.71 0.02 -11.40
CA LEU A 89 -5.29 0.45 -10.12
C LEU A 89 -4.26 0.40 -8.99
N ALA A 90 -3.41 -0.64 -8.97
CA ALA A 90 -2.29 -0.71 -8.04
C ALA A 90 -1.35 0.50 -8.17
N SER A 91 -0.95 0.85 -9.40
CA SER A 91 -0.05 1.97 -9.66
C SER A 91 -0.65 3.31 -9.25
N GLU A 92 -1.96 3.49 -9.41
CA GLU A 92 -2.71 4.67 -8.96
C GLU A 92 -2.68 4.79 -7.43
N ASP A 93 -2.94 3.70 -6.70
CA ASP A 93 -2.90 3.72 -5.23
C ASP A 93 -1.49 3.98 -4.69
N TYR A 94 -0.45 3.40 -5.29
CA TYR A 94 0.93 3.69 -4.88
C TYR A 94 1.32 5.14 -5.18
N LEU A 95 0.84 5.71 -6.29
CA LEU A 95 1.07 7.12 -6.61
C LEU A 95 0.38 8.04 -5.59
N GLU A 96 -0.83 7.72 -5.18
CA GLU A 96 -1.51 8.44 -4.10
C GLU A 96 -0.80 8.28 -2.76
N ALA A 97 -0.30 7.09 -2.42
CA ALA A 97 0.52 6.88 -1.23
C ALA A 97 1.77 7.78 -1.23
N ASN A 98 2.44 7.90 -2.38
CA ASN A 98 3.57 8.82 -2.56
C ASN A 98 3.18 10.30 -2.35
N ARG A 99 2.02 10.71 -2.88
CA ARG A 99 1.47 12.08 -2.68
C ARG A 99 1.16 12.37 -1.22
N ILE A 100 0.61 11.39 -0.50
CA ILE A 100 0.30 11.51 0.94
C ILE A 100 1.59 11.64 1.75
N SER A 101 2.58 10.78 1.49
CA SER A 101 3.86 10.84 2.18
C SER A 101 4.97 10.15 1.38
N GLN A 102 5.79 10.97 0.72
CA GLN A 102 7.01 10.52 0.03
C GLN A 102 7.98 9.82 1.00
N TYR A 103 8.08 10.33 2.23
CA TYR A 103 8.93 9.74 3.27
C TYR A 103 8.52 8.31 3.59
N ARG A 104 7.23 8.07 3.87
CA ARG A 104 6.72 6.72 4.12
C ARG A 104 6.79 5.85 2.86
N PHE A 105 6.53 6.41 1.69
CA PHE A 105 6.63 5.69 0.42
C PHE A 105 8.02 5.06 0.21
N ILE A 106 9.07 5.81 0.54
CA ILE A 106 10.44 5.30 0.49
C ILE A 106 10.67 4.25 1.58
N HIS A 107 10.24 4.50 2.83
CA HIS A 107 10.48 3.58 3.95
C HIS A 107 9.72 2.25 3.88
N TYR A 108 8.57 2.19 3.20
CA TYR A 108 7.85 0.95 2.90
C TYR A 108 8.32 0.29 1.58
N ASP A 109 9.39 0.78 0.96
CA ASP A 109 9.92 0.28 -0.32
C ASP A 109 8.89 0.23 -1.48
N LEU A 110 7.87 1.10 -1.43
CA LEU A 110 6.74 1.08 -2.37
C LEU A 110 7.13 1.40 -3.81
N TYR A 111 8.31 1.99 -4.05
CA TYR A 111 8.85 2.20 -5.39
C TYR A 111 9.03 0.87 -6.15
N ARG A 112 9.31 -0.24 -5.46
CA ARG A 112 9.45 -1.56 -6.08
C ARG A 112 8.09 -2.10 -6.53
N GLU A 113 7.08 -1.95 -5.68
CA GLU A 113 5.71 -2.38 -5.98
C GLU A 113 5.09 -1.52 -7.08
N TYR A 114 5.34 -0.21 -7.07
CA TYR A 114 4.97 0.72 -8.14
C TYR A 114 5.64 0.34 -9.46
N PHE A 115 6.97 0.14 -9.47
CA PHE A 115 7.72 -0.29 -10.65
C PHE A 115 7.16 -1.58 -11.23
N LYS A 116 6.90 -2.58 -10.38
CA LYS A 116 6.28 -3.84 -10.78
C LYS A 116 4.91 -3.59 -11.41
N SER A 117 4.08 -2.75 -10.81
CA SER A 117 2.74 -2.44 -11.32
C SER A 117 2.80 -1.77 -12.69
N VAL A 118 3.56 -0.68 -12.83
CA VAL A 118 3.70 0.04 -14.11
C VAL A 118 4.24 -0.90 -15.20
N ASN A 119 5.28 -1.69 -14.92
CA ASN A 119 5.83 -2.58 -15.93
C ASN A 119 4.91 -3.75 -16.29
N ASN A 120 4.08 -4.26 -15.38
CA ASN A 120 3.16 -5.35 -15.72
C ASN A 120 1.90 -4.85 -16.44
N GLU A 121 1.46 -3.62 -16.19
CA GLU A 121 0.37 -2.99 -16.94
C GLU A 121 0.78 -2.77 -18.40
N PHE A 122 1.92 -2.10 -18.61
CA PHE A 122 2.32 -1.62 -19.93
C PHE A 122 3.31 -2.54 -20.65
N GLY A 123 4.05 -3.37 -19.91
CA GLY A 123 5.03 -4.31 -20.47
C GLY A 123 4.41 -5.42 -21.32
N LYS A 124 3.11 -5.70 -21.16
CA LYS A 124 2.35 -6.59 -22.03
C LYS A 124 2.19 -6.04 -23.46
N GLN A 125 2.32 -4.73 -23.67
CA GLN A 125 2.07 -4.09 -24.98
C GLN A 125 3.31 -3.45 -25.61
N SER A 126 4.32 -3.04 -24.84
CA SER A 126 5.44 -2.24 -25.39
C SER A 126 6.82 -2.48 -24.74
N GLY A 127 6.97 -3.52 -23.91
CA GLY A 127 8.18 -3.74 -23.12
C GLY A 127 8.22 -2.88 -21.84
N PRO A 128 9.23 -3.04 -20.98
CA PRO A 128 9.28 -2.34 -19.69
C PRO A 128 9.36 -0.82 -19.91
N ILE A 129 8.38 -0.08 -19.39
CA ILE A 129 8.34 1.40 -19.44
C ILE A 129 9.44 1.98 -18.56
N LEU A 130 9.57 1.43 -17.34
CA LEU A 130 10.63 1.77 -16.42
C LEU A 130 11.64 0.63 -16.48
N LYS A 131 12.90 0.93 -16.82
CA LYS A 131 13.93 -0.10 -16.98
C LYS A 131 14.68 -0.40 -15.69
N ASN A 132 14.75 0.57 -14.78
CA ASN A 132 15.44 0.44 -13.51
C ASN A 132 14.78 1.30 -12.42
N PHE A 133 15.19 1.10 -11.16
CA PHE A 133 14.64 1.85 -10.03
C PHE A 133 14.97 3.35 -10.07
N ASN A 134 16.09 3.76 -10.66
CA ASN A 134 16.44 5.19 -10.73
C ASN A 134 15.41 5.96 -11.57
N GLU A 135 14.93 5.36 -12.66
CA GLU A 135 13.84 5.92 -13.47
C GLU A 135 12.53 6.07 -12.69
N VAL A 136 12.27 5.22 -11.69
CA VAL A 136 11.11 5.38 -10.79
C VAL A 136 11.24 6.67 -9.99
N PHE A 137 12.40 6.91 -9.37
CA PHE A 137 12.63 8.13 -8.59
C PHE A 137 12.52 9.37 -9.47
N ASP A 138 13.10 9.34 -10.67
CA ASP A 138 12.99 10.43 -11.64
C ASP A 138 11.53 10.68 -12.05
N SER A 139 10.77 9.63 -12.35
CA SER A 139 9.35 9.72 -12.75
C SER A 139 8.43 10.26 -11.65
N LEU A 140 8.78 9.97 -10.39
CA LEU A 140 8.05 10.45 -9.22
C LEU A 140 8.56 11.81 -8.72
N HIS A 141 9.51 12.43 -9.44
CA HIS A 141 10.24 13.64 -9.04
C HIS A 141 10.84 13.54 -7.63
N LEU A 142 11.18 12.32 -7.20
CA LEU A 142 11.88 12.06 -5.95
C LEU A 142 13.35 12.40 -6.17
N ASN A 143 13.94 13.16 -5.26
CA ASN A 143 15.34 13.54 -5.39
C ASN A 143 16.22 12.32 -5.04
N PRO A 144 16.94 11.70 -5.99
CA PRO A 144 17.77 10.52 -5.70
C PRO A 144 19.05 10.88 -4.93
N GLY A 145 19.10 12.08 -4.33
CA GLY A 145 20.25 12.73 -3.71
C GLY A 145 20.91 11.99 -2.54
N ALA A 146 20.66 10.70 -2.37
CA ALA A 146 21.30 9.82 -1.41
C ALA A 146 21.79 8.47 -2.01
N ARG A 147 21.78 8.25 -3.34
CA ARG A 147 22.06 6.91 -3.88
C ARG A 147 23.12 6.87 -4.98
N ASP A 148 24.26 6.29 -4.63
CA ASP A 148 24.70 5.03 -5.24
C ASP A 148 24.02 3.91 -4.41
N TRP A 149 22.84 3.45 -4.83
CA TRP A 149 22.15 2.32 -4.19
C TRP A 149 22.50 1.07 -4.94
N GLU A 150 23.37 0.28 -4.35
CA GLU A 150 23.55 -1.08 -4.79
C GLU A 150 22.26 -1.86 -4.46
N PRO A 151 21.74 -2.65 -5.41
CA PRO A 151 20.61 -3.51 -5.15
C PRO A 151 21.06 -4.53 -4.10
N ASP A 152 20.62 -4.35 -2.86
CA ASP A 152 20.72 -5.43 -1.90
C ASP A 152 19.93 -6.61 -2.47
N THR A 153 20.68 -7.65 -2.83
CA THR A 153 20.17 -8.88 -3.41
C THR A 153 19.40 -9.62 -2.32
N GLY A 154 18.10 -9.35 -2.25
CA GLY A 154 17.13 -10.37 -1.82
C GLY A 154 16.81 -10.46 -0.34
N GLN A 155 17.00 -9.41 0.47
CA GLN A 155 16.14 -9.27 1.64
C GLN A 155 14.93 -8.42 1.26
N GLU A 156 13.81 -9.11 0.96
CA GLU A 156 12.49 -8.53 1.11
C GLU A 156 12.47 -7.82 2.46
N PHE A 157 12.13 -6.53 2.48
CA PHE A 157 11.73 -5.88 3.71
C PHE A 157 10.56 -6.70 4.24
N GLN A 158 10.84 -7.60 5.19
CA GLN A 158 9.79 -8.29 5.93
C GLN A 158 9.00 -7.17 6.56
N GLU A 159 7.77 -7.00 6.10
CA GLU A 159 6.83 -6.09 6.72
C GLU A 159 6.52 -6.62 8.11
N ASN A 160 7.41 -6.29 9.03
CA ASN A 160 7.18 -6.37 10.46
C ASN A 160 6.25 -5.22 10.78
N LEU A 161 4.99 -5.34 10.31
CA LEU A 161 3.90 -4.45 10.67
C LEU A 161 3.57 -4.75 12.14
N SER A 162 4.46 -4.34 13.05
CA SER A 162 4.28 -4.55 14.47
C SER A 162 3.09 -3.69 14.92
N LEU A 163 1.99 -4.39 15.15
CA LEU A 163 0.92 -3.95 16.00
C LEU A 163 1.21 -4.63 17.33
N THR A 164 1.68 -3.88 18.32
CA THR A 164 1.39 -4.27 19.71
C THR A 164 -0.15 -4.35 19.77
N GLU A 165 -0.84 -5.46 20.03
CA GLU A 165 -0.49 -6.78 20.55
C GLU A 165 -1.07 -7.86 19.61
N THR A 166 -0.23 -8.54 18.83
CA THR A 166 -0.34 -9.95 18.40
C THR A 166 0.78 -10.19 17.40
N ASP A 167 1.72 -11.05 17.78
CA ASP A 167 2.98 -11.40 17.10
C ASP A 167 2.81 -12.14 15.76
N ASP A 168 1.84 -11.76 14.92
CA ASP A 168 1.61 -12.41 13.63
C ASP A 168 1.93 -11.46 12.47
N VAL A 169 3.12 -11.68 11.91
CA VAL A 169 3.61 -11.16 10.63
C VAL A 169 2.56 -11.45 9.54
N VAL A 170 2.00 -10.41 8.93
CA VAL A 170 1.12 -10.58 7.76
C VAL A 170 2.02 -10.93 6.56
N SER A 171 2.23 -12.23 6.32
CA SER A 171 2.92 -12.69 5.13
C SER A 171 1.96 -12.60 3.93
N PHE A 172 2.31 -11.74 2.97
CA PHE A 172 1.52 -11.53 1.76
C PHE A 172 1.76 -12.60 0.68
N HIS A 173 2.45 -13.70 0.97
CA HIS A 173 3.06 -14.48 -0.12
C HIS A 173 2.16 -15.48 -0.85
N ASP A 174 0.95 -15.80 -0.38
CA ASP A 174 0.22 -16.91 -1.02
C ASP A 174 -1.31 -16.78 -0.99
N LEU A 175 -1.85 -15.78 -1.70
CA LEU A 175 -3.28 -15.44 -1.67
C LEU A 175 -3.72 -14.89 -3.03
N ALA A 176 -4.25 -15.70 -3.94
CA ALA A 176 -4.98 -15.20 -5.11
C ALA A 176 -6.48 -15.33 -4.84
N LEU A 177 -7.29 -14.36 -5.27
CA LEU A 177 -8.75 -14.46 -5.17
C LEU A 177 -9.25 -15.75 -5.84
N THR A 178 -10.21 -16.42 -5.22
CA THR A 178 -10.96 -17.48 -5.90
C THR A 178 -11.76 -16.89 -7.07
N PRO A 179 -12.16 -17.70 -8.06
CA PRO A 179 -13.05 -17.25 -9.13
C PRO A 179 -14.34 -16.60 -8.61
N GLU A 180 -14.94 -17.12 -7.53
CA GLU A 180 -16.14 -16.50 -6.93
C GLU A 180 -15.82 -15.14 -6.29
N GLU A 181 -14.67 -15.03 -5.60
CA GLU A 181 -14.27 -13.76 -5.02
C GLU A 181 -13.91 -12.72 -6.09
N LYS A 182 -13.40 -13.13 -7.25
CA LYS A 182 -13.15 -12.24 -8.40
C LYS A 182 -14.42 -11.66 -9.00
N GLU A 183 -15.47 -12.48 -9.14
CA GLU A 183 -16.78 -11.99 -9.59
C GLU A 183 -17.35 -10.97 -8.60
N LYS A 184 -17.26 -11.25 -7.30
CA LYS A 184 -17.63 -10.30 -6.24
C LYS A 184 -16.76 -9.04 -6.28
N PHE A 185 -15.48 -9.15 -6.65
CA PHE A 185 -14.52 -8.06 -6.73
C PHE A 185 -14.80 -7.07 -7.87
N GLU A 186 -15.24 -7.55 -9.05
CA GLU A 186 -15.58 -6.67 -10.18
C GLU A 186 -16.75 -5.73 -9.88
N VAL A 187 -17.65 -6.14 -8.99
CA VAL A 187 -18.80 -5.34 -8.53
C VAL A 187 -18.38 -4.27 -7.51
N LEU A 188 -17.32 -4.51 -6.75
CA LEU A 188 -16.86 -3.65 -5.65
C LEU A 188 -15.92 -2.52 -6.12
N GLY A 189 -16.28 -1.85 -7.22
CA GLY A 189 -15.59 -0.65 -7.71
C GLY A 189 -15.39 0.43 -6.62
N PRO A 190 -14.70 1.54 -6.92
CA PRO A 190 -14.46 2.60 -5.94
C PRO A 190 -15.79 3.06 -5.31
N ILE A 191 -15.97 2.76 -4.02
CA ILE A 191 -17.21 3.05 -3.29
C ILE A 191 -17.41 4.56 -3.24
N SER A 192 -18.51 5.03 -3.81
CA SER A 192 -18.93 6.42 -3.74
C SER A 192 -19.43 6.77 -2.33
N GLN A 193 -19.37 8.05 -1.95
CA GLN A 193 -19.91 8.50 -0.65
C GLN A 193 -21.40 8.16 -0.49
N GLN A 194 -22.16 8.16 -1.58
CA GLN A 194 -23.57 7.81 -1.57
C GLN A 194 -23.78 6.33 -1.24
N GLU A 195 -22.98 5.43 -1.82
CA GLU A 195 -23.01 4.01 -1.50
C GLU A 195 -22.60 3.74 -0.04
N VAL A 196 -21.67 4.52 0.51
CA VAL A 196 -21.30 4.41 1.94
C VAL A 196 -22.51 4.64 2.85
N GLU A 197 -23.35 5.61 2.50
CA GLU A 197 -24.50 6.03 3.31
C GLU A 197 -25.75 5.16 3.09
N GLU A 198 -25.94 4.63 1.88
CA GLU A 198 -27.18 3.93 1.48
C GLU A 198 -27.10 2.39 1.60
N ILE A 199 -25.89 1.81 1.55
CA ILE A 199 -25.71 0.35 1.59
C ILE A 199 -25.57 -0.14 3.03
N ASP A 200 -26.31 -1.20 3.37
CA ASP A 200 -26.07 -1.96 4.60
C ASP A 200 -24.85 -2.86 4.42
N TRP A 201 -23.69 -2.31 4.78
CA TRP A 201 -22.40 -2.97 4.65
C TRP A 201 -22.23 -4.18 5.58
N ASP A 202 -23.00 -4.24 6.68
CA ASP A 202 -22.98 -5.37 7.59
C ASP A 202 -23.67 -6.58 6.93
N LEU A 203 -24.82 -6.37 6.27
CA LEU A 203 -25.47 -7.40 5.46
C LEU A 203 -24.60 -7.87 4.30
N LEU A 204 -23.91 -6.96 3.61
CA LEU A 204 -22.98 -7.33 2.54
C LEU A 204 -21.81 -8.16 3.09
N MET A 205 -21.25 -7.78 4.25
CA MET A 205 -20.18 -8.55 4.89
C MET A 205 -20.65 -9.94 5.33
N ASP A 206 -21.90 -10.10 5.76
CA ASP A 206 -22.47 -11.39 6.11
C ASP A 206 -22.60 -12.31 4.88
N ASP A 207 -23.05 -11.79 3.74
CA ASP A 207 -23.13 -12.53 2.46
C ASP A 207 -21.74 -12.90 1.88
N LEU A 208 -20.72 -12.10 2.20
CA LEU A 208 -19.32 -12.43 1.88
C LEU A 208 -18.73 -13.49 2.83
N ASN A 209 -19.33 -13.69 4.01
CA ASN A 209 -18.86 -14.65 5.00
C ASN A 209 -19.60 -15.98 5.00
N SER A 210 -20.79 -16.05 4.39
CA SER A 210 -21.60 -17.27 4.17
C SER A 210 -21.06 -18.14 3.04
#